data_AF-A0A2N2PX18-F1
#
_entry.id   AF-A0A2N2PX18-F1
#
_cell.length_a   1.000
_cell.length_b   1.000
_cell.length_c   1.000
_cell.angle_alpha   90.00
_cell.angle_beta   90.00
_cell.angle_gamma   90.00
#
_symmetry.space_group_name_H-M   'P 1'
#
loop_
_entity.id
_entity.type
_entity.pdbx_description
1 polymer ?
#
loop_
_entity_poly.entity_id
_entity_poly.type
_entity_poly.pdbx_seq_one_letter_code
_entity_poly.pdbx_strand_id
1 'polypeptide(L)' 'STQNAIYVVAPNGGEERKVFDGLESIWGAVWSPDGQHIAFTSNESGRDEIYVIDSNGSDLRQLTSEGGAYPSWR' A
#
# COMPACT_ATOMS: atom_id res chain seq x y z
N SER A 1 17.92 6.39 6.71
CA SER A 1 16.70 5.66 7.08
C SER A 1 16.50 4.54 6.08
N THR A 2 15.91 3.41 6.48
CA THR A 2 15.45 2.40 5.52
C THR A 2 14.05 2.82 5.10
N GLN A 3 13.84 3.14 3.82
CA GLN A 3 12.51 3.41 3.28
C GLN A 3 11.74 2.09 3.16
N ASN A 4 10.50 2.05 3.62
CA ASN A 4 9.61 0.92 3.38
C ASN A 4 9.11 0.96 1.93
N ALA A 5 8.83 -0.20 1.34
CA ALA A 5 8.36 -0.29 -0.03
C ALA A 5 7.36 -1.43 -0.20
N ILE A 6 6.47 -1.27 -1.17
CA ILE A 6 5.54 -2.30 -1.63
C ILE A 6 6.20 -3.01 -2.82
N TYR A 7 6.36 -4.32 -2.67
CA TYR A 7 6.75 -5.22 -3.75
C TYR A 7 5.63 -6.21 -4.01
N VAL A 8 5.55 -6.68 -5.25
CA VAL A 8 4.64 -7.74 -5.64
C VAL A 8 5.43 -8.86 -6.29
N VAL A 9 5.02 -10.07 -6.00
CA VAL A 9 5.58 -11.30 -6.57
C VAL A 9 4.42 -12.12 -7.14
N ALA A 10 4.68 -12.82 -8.24
CA ALA A 10 3.68 -13.72 -8.79
C ALA A 10 3.31 -14.82 -7.77
N PRO A 11 2.05 -15.31 -7.75
CA PRO A 11 1.62 -16.32 -6.77
C PRO A 11 2.42 -17.63 -6.82
N ASN A 12 2.97 -17.97 -7.98
CA ASN A 12 3.84 -19.13 -8.20
C ASN A 12 5.32 -18.85 -7.89
N GLY A 13 5.63 -17.70 -7.29
CA GLY A 13 6.99 -17.19 -7.15
C GLY A 13 7.50 -16.56 -8.45
N GLY A 14 8.64 -15.90 -8.37
CA GLY A 14 9.25 -15.21 -9.52
C GLY A 14 10.05 -13.99 -9.08
N GLU A 15 10.45 -13.19 -10.05
CA GLU A 15 11.10 -11.90 -9.80
C GLU A 15 10.14 -10.96 -9.06
N GLU A 16 10.67 -10.27 -8.05
CA GLU A 16 9.95 -9.23 -7.35
C GLU A 16 9.87 -7.97 -8.21
N ARG A 17 8.69 -7.35 -8.26
CA ARG A 17 8.51 -6.04 -8.87
C ARG A 17 8.19 -5.03 -7.80
N LYS A 18 8.99 -3.95 -7.74
CA LYS A 18 8.67 -2.79 -6.90
C LYS A 18 7.42 -2.09 -7.45
N VAL A 19 6.45 -1.86 -6.59
CA VAL A 19 5.24 -1.07 -6.88
C VAL A 19 5.43 0.36 -6.40
N PHE A 20 5.93 0.55 -5.18
CA PHE A 20 5.96 1.86 -4.55
C PHE A 20 6.99 1.94 -3.41
N ASP A 21 7.74 3.03 -3.31
CA ASP A 21 8.71 3.32 -2.23
C ASP A 21 8.71 4.80 -1.80
N GLY A 22 7.64 5.52 -2.11
CA GLY A 22 7.55 6.98 -1.91
C GLY A 22 7.18 7.43 -0.50
N LEU A 23 6.99 6.53 0.47
CA LEU A 23 6.62 6.85 1.85
C LEU A 23 7.59 6.21 2.83
N GLU A 24 7.88 6.89 3.94
CA GLU A 24 8.80 6.34 4.94
C GLU A 24 8.19 5.12 5.66
N SER A 25 6.88 5.15 5.89
CA SER A 25 6.16 4.13 6.65
C SER A 25 5.04 3.49 5.82
N ILE A 26 5.07 2.17 5.70
CA ILE A 26 4.10 1.38 4.96
C ILE A 26 3.93 0.05 5.69
N TRP A 27 2.70 -0.33 6.05
CA TRP A 27 2.41 -1.64 6.61
C TRP A 27 0.97 -2.07 6.33
N GLY A 28 0.68 -3.35 6.59
CA GLY A 28 -0.69 -3.89 6.46
C GLY A 28 -1.26 -3.80 5.05
N ALA A 29 -0.42 -3.96 4.02
CA ALA A 29 -0.86 -3.92 2.63
C ALA A 29 -1.80 -5.08 2.29
N VAL A 30 -2.91 -4.78 1.61
CA VAL A 30 -3.92 -5.75 1.17
C VAL A 30 -4.38 -5.45 -0.25
N TRP A 31 -4.56 -6.50 -1.04
CA TRP A 31 -5.05 -6.42 -2.42
C TRP A 31 -6.57 -6.27 -2.48
N SER A 32 -7.05 -5.45 -3.41
CA SER A 32 -8.45 -5.49 -3.83
C SER A 32 -8.79 -6.84 -4.49
N PRO A 33 -10.05 -7.31 -4.45
CA PRO A 33 -10.41 -8.62 -4.99
C PRO A 33 -10.20 -8.75 -6.50
N ASP A 34 -10.28 -7.63 -7.22
CA ASP A 34 -10.02 -7.52 -8.66
C ASP A 34 -8.52 -7.34 -9.01
N GLY A 35 -7.64 -7.27 -8.00
CA GLY A 35 -6.20 -7.08 -8.17
C GLY A 35 -5.78 -5.73 -8.75
N GLN A 36 -6.71 -4.75 -8.84
CA GLN A 36 -6.39 -3.44 -9.43
C GLN A 36 -5.75 -2.48 -8.43
N HIS A 37 -5.98 -2.67 -7.14
CA HIS A 37 -5.55 -1.74 -6.11
C HIS A 37 -4.87 -2.46 -4.93
N ILE A 38 -4.00 -1.72 -4.25
CA ILE A 38 -3.39 -2.12 -2.99
C ILE A 38 -3.74 -1.04 -1.97
N ALA A 39 -4.45 -1.42 -0.91
CA ALA A 39 -4.67 -0.56 0.25
C ALA A 39 -3.62 -0.86 1.32
N PHE A 40 -3.11 0.15 2.02
CA PHE A 40 -2.11 -0.01 3.07
C PHE A 40 -2.24 1.09 4.13
N THR A 41 -1.61 0.90 5.27
CA THR A 41 -1.54 1.92 6.33
C THR A 41 -0.20 2.66 6.25
N SER A 42 -0.23 3.98 6.44
CA SER A 42 0.95 4.83 6.60
C SER A 42 0.69 5.90 7.65
N ASN A 43 1.74 6.36 8.34
CA ASN A 43 1.68 7.50 9.26
C ASN A 43 2.33 8.78 8.71
N GLU A 44 2.55 8.87 7.39
CA GLU A 44 3.18 10.03 6.75
C GLU A 44 2.45 11.35 7.07
N SER A 45 1.12 11.31 7.24
CA SER A 45 0.31 12.47 7.59
C SER A 45 0.30 12.82 9.09
N GLY A 46 1.13 12.15 9.90
CA GLY A 46 1.27 12.37 11.34
C GLY A 46 0.36 11.49 12.22
N ARG A 47 -0.46 10.62 11.63
CA ARG A 47 -1.22 9.55 12.28
C ARG A 47 -1.46 8.41 11.30
N ASP A 48 -1.85 7.25 11.80
CA ASP A 48 -2.21 6.12 10.96
C ASP A 48 -3.41 6.46 10.08
N GLU A 49 -3.21 6.37 8.76
CA GLU A 49 -4.25 6.56 7.77
C GLU A 49 -4.18 5.46 6.71
N ILE A 50 -5.32 5.23 6.05
CA ILE A 50 -5.44 4.30 4.94
C ILE A 50 -5.10 5.03 3.65
N TYR A 51 -4.18 4.46 2.91
CA TYR A 51 -3.83 4.85 1.54
C TYR A 51 -4.23 3.74 0.57
N VAL A 52 -4.47 4.13 -0.68
CA VAL A 52 -4.66 3.21 -1.80
C VAL A 52 -3.75 3.63 -2.94
N ILE A 53 -3.24 2.65 -3.67
CA ILE A 53 -2.45 2.85 -4.88
C ILE A 53 -2.90 1.83 -5.93
N ASP A 54 -2.77 2.17 -7.21
CA ASP A 54 -2.95 1.21 -8.28
C ASP A 54 -1.86 0.13 -8.21
N SER A 55 -2.20 -1.08 -8.64
CA SER A 55 -1.29 -2.22 -8.61
C SER A 55 -0.03 -2.00 -9.46
N ASN A 56 -0.08 -1.13 -10.45
CA ASN A 56 1.06 -0.72 -11.28
C ASN A 56 1.98 0.30 -10.57
N GLY A 57 1.57 0.90 -9.45
CA GLY A 57 2.30 1.93 -8.71
C GLY A 57 1.84 3.38 -8.98
N SER A 58 0.78 3.59 -9.77
CA SER A 58 0.23 4.92 -10.03
C SER A 58 -0.86 5.33 -9.03
N ASP A 59 -1.23 6.61 -9.06
CA ASP A 59 -2.44 7.14 -8.43
C ASP A 59 -2.54 6.87 -6.92
N LEU A 60 -1.45 7.16 -6.20
CA LEU A 60 -1.43 7.13 -4.75
C LEU A 60 -2.44 8.14 -4.18
N ARG A 61 -3.35 7.64 -3.34
CA ARG A 61 -4.42 8.44 -2.71
C ARG A 61 -4.53 8.10 -1.22
N GLN A 62 -4.68 9.13 -0.40
CA GLN A 62 -5.09 8.99 1.00
C GLN A 62 -6.62 8.88 1.06
N LEU A 63 -7.14 7.84 1.74
CA LEU A 63 -8.58 7.57 1.84
C LEU A 63 -9.19 8.04 3.16
N THR A 64 -8.40 8.16 4.22
CA THR A 64 -8.85 8.61 5.55
C THR A 64 -8.01 9.78 6.03
N SER A 65 -8.60 10.67 6.82
CA SER A 65 -7.92 11.86 7.37
C SER A 65 -8.20 12.09 8.86
N GLU A 66 -8.91 11.16 9.50
CA GLU A 66 -9.31 11.21 10.91
C GLU A 66 -8.87 9.94 11.66
N GLY A 67 -7.93 9.18 11.08
CA GLY A 67 -7.47 7.90 11.58
C GLY A 67 -8.04 6.70 10.80
N GLY A 68 -7.19 5.70 10.59
CA GLY A 68 -7.55 4.41 10.01
C GLY A 68 -6.34 3.49 9.89
N ALA A 69 -6.52 2.20 10.19
CA ALA A 69 -5.46 1.20 10.09
C ALA A 69 -6.05 -0.16 9.71
N TYR A 70 -5.18 -1.08 9.28
CA TYR A 70 -5.55 -2.45 8.91
C TYR A 70 -6.68 -2.51 7.86
N PRO A 71 -6.43 -1.94 6.66
CA PRO A 71 -7.43 -1.96 5.59
C PRO A 71 -7.82 -3.40 5.26
N SER A 72 -9.08 -3.55 4.85
CA SER A 72 -9.61 -4.80 4.31
C SER A 72 -10.50 -4.50 3.12
N TRP A 73 -10.59 -5.46 2.21
CA TRP A 73 -11.56 -5.46 1.14
C TRP A 73 -12.66 -6.48 1.44
N ARG A 74 -13.84 -6.25 0.88
CA ARG A 74 -15.03 -7.08 1.07
C ARG A 74 -15.49 -7.66 -0.26
#